data_AF-A0A2G1ZFV1-F1
#
_entry.id   AF-A0A2G1ZFV1-F1
#
_cell.length_a   1.000
_cell.length_b   1.000
_cell.length_c   1.000
_cell.angle_alpha   90.00
_cell.angle_beta   90.00
_cell.angle_gamma   90.00
#
_symmetry.space_group_name_H-M   'P 1'
#
loop_
_entity.id
_entity.type
_entity.pdbx_description
1 polymer ?
#
loop_
_entity_poly.entity_id
_entity_poly.type
_entity_poly.pdbx_seq_one_letter_code
_entity_poly.pdbx_strand_id
1 'polypeptide(L)'
;MSCPHNNYRAMEDDIHTDFKDDMSYGDYLKLNQVLSAQQPLSEEHDEMLFIVIHQASELWLKLAGHELTNAVKNIQEGDFGHAFKVISRVKQILNQLTQSWNILSTLTPVDYLKFRDALGHSSGFQSYGYRKVEFLLGNKNASLLKVHESDPVVHQELKQILEAPSLYDVTIKLLHDNGLAIDADMLTRDFSQAYQSNDSVLNAWLKVYRNADEHFQLYELAEKLIDIEDSFQQWRFKHMYTVQRIIGNKMGTGGSSGVGFLKKALDISFFPELFELRTHL
;
A
#
# COMPACT_ATOMS: atom_id res chain seq x y z
N MET A 1 4.68 47.79 26.57
CA MET A 1 3.85 47.27 25.46
C MET A 1 3.34 45.91 25.90
N SER A 2 2.03 45.72 26.11
CA SER A 2 1.49 44.39 26.37
C SER A 2 1.49 43.60 25.07
N CYS A 3 1.91 42.33 25.11
CA CYS A 3 1.86 41.45 23.95
C CYS A 3 0.42 41.40 23.41
N PRO A 4 0.15 41.74 22.13
CA PRO A 4 -1.20 41.78 21.56
C PRO A 4 -1.80 40.38 21.32
N HIS A 5 -1.04 39.32 21.61
CA HIS A 5 -1.46 37.94 21.42
C HIS A 5 -1.70 37.29 22.79
N ASN A 6 -2.96 36.93 23.04
CA ASN A 6 -3.36 36.14 24.19
C ASN A 6 -3.34 34.65 23.81
N ASN A 7 -2.63 33.80 24.55
CA ASN A 7 -2.60 32.35 24.33
C ASN A 7 -3.78 31.66 25.03
N TYR A 8 -4.97 32.24 24.88
CA TYR A 8 -6.21 31.79 25.50
C TYR A 8 -7.36 32.02 24.52
N ARG A 9 -8.14 30.96 24.27
CA ARG A 9 -9.40 31.01 23.52
C ARG A 9 -10.52 30.69 24.49
N ALA A 10 -11.46 31.62 24.69
CA ALA A 10 -12.67 31.34 25.46
C ALA A 10 -13.46 30.22 24.77
N MET A 11 -14.00 29.29 25.56
CA MET A 11 -14.92 28.27 25.03
C MET A 11 -16.26 28.92 24.70
N GLU A 12 -16.85 28.50 23.59
CA GLU A 12 -18.20 28.91 23.18
C GLU A 12 -19.22 28.16 24.04
N ASP A 13 -20.28 28.84 24.47
CA ASP A 13 -21.26 28.30 25.44
C ASP A 13 -22.05 27.10 24.90
N ASP A 14 -22.17 26.97 23.57
CA ASP A 14 -22.88 25.87 22.90
C ASP A 14 -22.05 24.58 22.77
N ILE A 15 -20.80 24.57 23.23
CA ILE A 15 -19.95 23.37 23.18
C ILE A 15 -20.49 22.34 24.19
N HIS A 16 -20.93 21.20 23.67
CA HIS A 16 -21.34 20.06 24.48
C HIS A 16 -20.15 19.46 25.25
N THR A 17 -20.29 19.26 26.55
CA THR A 17 -19.19 18.86 27.46
C THR A 17 -19.48 17.63 28.32
N ASP A 18 -20.72 17.15 28.39
CA ASP A 18 -21.10 15.99 29.23
C ASP A 18 -21.32 14.73 28.40
N PHE A 19 -20.25 13.96 28.18
CA PHE A 19 -20.26 12.71 27.40
C PHE A 19 -20.48 11.46 28.26
N LYS A 20 -21.15 11.54 29.42
CA LYS A 20 -21.38 10.34 30.26
C LYS A 20 -22.25 9.28 29.60
N ASP A 21 -23.28 9.72 28.90
CA ASP A 21 -24.26 8.86 28.22
C ASP A 21 -24.21 8.99 26.68
N ASP A 22 -23.28 9.81 26.16
CA ASP A 22 -23.10 10.08 24.74
C ASP A 22 -21.73 9.59 24.24
N MET A 23 -21.68 9.17 22.97
CA MET A 23 -20.45 8.69 22.35
C MET A 23 -19.43 9.83 22.22
N SER A 24 -18.27 9.70 22.90
CA SER A 24 -17.17 10.65 22.76
C SER A 24 -16.32 10.37 21.51
N TYR A 25 -15.44 11.33 21.17
CA TYR A 25 -14.40 11.15 20.14
C TYR A 25 -13.51 9.93 20.43
N GLY A 26 -13.16 9.71 21.71
CA GLY A 26 -12.35 8.58 22.15
C GLY A 26 -13.05 7.24 21.93
N ASP A 27 -14.37 7.19 22.14
CA ASP A 27 -15.18 5.98 21.99
C ASP A 27 -15.37 5.58 20.53
N TYR A 28 -15.62 6.56 19.66
CA TYR A 28 -15.80 6.35 18.23
C TYR A 28 -14.52 5.82 17.57
N LEU A 29 -13.38 6.45 17.87
CA LEU A 29 -12.09 6.06 17.30
C LEU A 29 -11.37 4.95 18.06
N LYS A 30 -11.96 4.45 19.15
CA LYS A 30 -11.34 3.45 20.06
C LYS A 30 -9.94 3.87 20.50
N LEU A 31 -9.76 5.15 20.85
CA LEU A 31 -8.45 5.71 21.16
C LEU A 31 -7.77 5.02 22.34
N ASN A 32 -8.53 4.47 23.29
CA ASN A 32 -7.94 3.68 24.36
C ASN A 32 -7.15 2.48 23.79
N GLN A 33 -7.73 1.73 22.85
CA GLN A 33 -7.05 0.58 22.21
C GLN A 33 -5.89 1.02 21.32
N VAL A 34 -6.06 2.11 20.56
CA VAL A 34 -5.02 2.62 19.64
C VAL A 34 -3.83 3.17 20.42
N LEU A 35 -4.07 3.98 21.44
CA LEU A 35 -3.03 4.69 22.22
C LEU A 35 -2.46 3.87 23.38
N SER A 36 -2.97 2.65 23.61
CA SER A 36 -2.36 1.70 24.56
C SER A 36 -1.55 0.59 23.86
N ALA A 37 -1.51 0.57 22.53
CA ALA A 37 -0.84 -0.47 21.75
C ALA A 37 0.68 -0.28 21.63
N GLN A 38 1.23 0.84 22.10
CA GLN A 38 2.68 1.12 22.06
C GLN A 38 3.34 0.52 23.29
N GLN A 39 4.03 -0.62 23.13
CA GLN A 39 4.69 -1.36 24.21
C GLN A 39 6.18 -1.58 23.89
N PRO A 40 7.06 -0.59 24.19
CA PRO A 40 8.50 -0.75 24.02
C PRO A 40 9.05 -1.95 24.81
N LEU A 41 10.07 -2.61 24.27
CA LEU A 41 10.79 -3.73 24.90
C LEU A 41 12.13 -3.29 25.51
N SER A 42 12.54 -2.05 25.27
CA SER A 42 13.71 -1.39 25.86
C SER A 42 13.32 -0.05 26.50
N GLU A 43 14.26 0.55 27.21
CA GLU A 43 14.14 1.90 27.79
C GLU A 43 14.66 2.99 26.84
N GLU A 44 14.99 2.64 25.59
CA GLU A 44 15.55 3.58 24.62
C GLU A 44 14.48 4.52 24.08
N HIS A 45 14.79 5.83 24.08
CA HIS A 45 13.88 6.88 23.66
C HIS A 45 13.30 6.65 22.24
N ASP A 46 14.14 6.20 21.32
CA ASP A 46 13.81 6.08 19.90
C ASP A 46 12.97 4.84 19.55
N GLU A 47 12.75 3.91 20.50
CA GLU A 47 11.92 2.73 20.24
C GLU A 47 10.44 3.14 20.04
N MET A 48 9.96 4.19 20.72
CA MET A 48 8.61 4.72 20.52
C MET A 48 8.40 5.21 19.08
N LEU A 49 9.38 5.93 18.52
CA LEU A 49 9.38 6.34 17.11
C LEU A 49 9.28 5.10 16.19
N PHE A 50 10.09 4.08 16.47
CA PHE A 50 10.10 2.85 15.70
C PHE A 50 8.74 2.14 15.75
N ILE A 51 8.07 2.06 16.89
CA ILE A 51 6.74 1.44 16.98
C ILE A 51 5.68 2.26 16.24
N VAL A 52 5.58 3.56 16.55
CA VAL A 52 4.50 4.42 16.04
C VAL A 52 4.55 4.55 14.52
N ILE A 53 5.74 4.64 13.92
CA ILE A 53 5.85 4.76 12.46
C ILE A 53 5.32 3.52 11.73
N HIS A 54 5.56 2.32 12.28
CA HIS A 54 5.05 1.08 11.70
C HIS A 54 3.54 0.94 11.93
N GLN A 55 3.04 1.27 13.12
CA GLN A 55 1.60 1.23 13.41
C GLN A 55 0.81 2.20 12.53
N ALA A 56 1.30 3.44 12.36
CA ALA A 56 0.70 4.41 11.45
C ALA A 56 0.71 3.90 9.99
N SER A 57 1.81 3.26 9.58
CA SER A 57 1.92 2.66 8.24
C SER A 57 0.91 1.53 8.04
N GLU A 58 0.71 0.66 9.02
CA GLU A 58 -0.28 -0.43 8.96
C GLU A 58 -1.72 0.09 8.90
N LEU A 59 -2.04 1.19 9.60
CA LEU A 59 -3.35 1.83 9.48
C LEU A 59 -3.58 2.38 8.06
N TRP A 60 -2.55 2.98 7.45
CA TRP A 60 -2.62 3.42 6.06
C TRP A 60 -2.72 2.24 5.08
N LEU A 61 -1.97 1.17 5.27
CA LEU A 61 -2.04 -0.05 4.45
C LEU A 61 -3.41 -0.72 4.56
N LYS A 62 -4.02 -0.75 5.74
CA LYS A 62 -5.40 -1.21 5.94
C LYS A 62 -6.39 -0.40 5.11
N LEU A 63 -6.27 0.93 5.12
CA LEU A 63 -7.11 1.80 4.31
C LEU A 63 -6.85 1.62 2.81
N ALA A 64 -5.59 1.52 2.38
CA ALA A 64 -5.24 1.26 0.98
C ALA A 64 -5.83 -0.06 0.49
N GLY A 65 -5.73 -1.13 1.28
CA GLY A 65 -6.34 -2.42 0.96
C GLY A 65 -7.87 -2.37 0.88
N HIS A 66 -8.53 -1.56 1.73
CA HIS A 66 -9.97 -1.32 1.66
C HIS A 66 -10.37 -0.62 0.35
N GLU A 67 -9.68 0.47 0.01
CA GLU A 67 -9.94 1.25 -1.20
C GLU A 67 -9.64 0.45 -2.49
N LEU A 68 -8.54 -0.32 -2.51
CA LEU A 68 -8.19 -1.18 -3.64
C LEU A 68 -9.21 -2.30 -3.85
N THR A 69 -9.73 -2.90 -2.78
CA THR A 69 -10.81 -3.89 -2.87
C THR A 69 -12.05 -3.27 -3.53
N ASN A 70 -12.39 -2.03 -3.18
CA ASN A 70 -13.50 -1.32 -3.80
C ASN A 70 -13.18 -0.92 -5.27
N ALA A 71 -11.93 -0.57 -5.58
CA ALA A 71 -11.49 -0.28 -6.94
C ALA A 71 -11.65 -1.49 -7.86
N VAL A 72 -11.25 -2.68 -7.40
CA VAL A 72 -11.45 -3.95 -8.11
C VAL A 72 -12.92 -4.15 -8.43
N LYS A 73 -13.81 -3.99 -7.43
CA LYS A 73 -15.25 -4.12 -7.61
C LYS A 73 -15.80 -3.12 -8.64
N ASN A 74 -15.48 -1.83 -8.50
CA ASN A 74 -15.98 -0.80 -9.40
C ASN A 74 -15.52 -1.05 -10.85
N ILE A 75 -14.27 -1.50 -11.05
CA ILE A 75 -13.77 -1.84 -12.39
C ILE A 75 -14.52 -3.06 -12.96
N GLN A 76 -14.78 -4.10 -12.16
CA GLN A 76 -15.57 -5.26 -12.60
C GLN A 76 -16.99 -4.86 -13.04
N GLU A 77 -17.57 -3.85 -12.40
CA GLU A 77 -18.90 -3.33 -12.71
C GLU A 77 -18.89 -2.29 -13.85
N GLY A 78 -17.71 -1.90 -14.36
CA GLY A 78 -17.56 -0.85 -15.37
C GLY A 78 -17.83 0.57 -14.84
N ASP A 79 -17.84 0.78 -13.52
CA ASP A 79 -18.04 2.09 -12.89
C ASP A 79 -16.73 2.87 -12.78
N PHE A 80 -16.32 3.47 -13.90
CA PHE A 80 -15.11 4.28 -13.99
C PHE A 80 -15.09 5.45 -13.00
N GLY A 81 -16.23 6.13 -12.81
CA GLY A 81 -16.31 7.31 -11.95
C GLY A 81 -15.95 7.00 -10.50
N HIS A 82 -16.55 5.95 -9.93
CA HIS A 82 -16.22 5.51 -8.58
C HIS A 82 -14.83 4.87 -8.50
N ALA A 83 -14.41 4.11 -9.52
CA ALA A 83 -13.06 3.55 -9.58
C ALA A 83 -11.98 4.64 -9.53
N PHE A 84 -12.09 5.70 -10.34
CA PHE A 84 -11.12 6.80 -10.37
C PHE A 84 -11.04 7.54 -9.05
N LYS A 85 -12.18 7.74 -8.38
CA LYS A 85 -12.23 8.39 -7.08
C LYS A 85 -11.47 7.60 -6.02
N VAL A 86 -11.66 6.27 -5.95
CA VAL A 86 -10.98 5.43 -4.94
C VAL A 86 -9.50 5.23 -5.27
N ILE A 87 -9.14 5.04 -6.54
CA ILE A 87 -7.74 4.96 -6.98
C ILE A 87 -6.98 6.26 -6.65
N SER A 88 -7.61 7.41 -6.90
CA SER A 88 -7.01 8.71 -6.55
C SER A 88 -6.75 8.83 -5.04
N ARG A 89 -7.60 8.23 -4.19
CA ARG A 89 -7.36 8.15 -2.74
C ARG A 89 -6.22 7.21 -2.38
N VAL A 90 -6.12 6.03 -3.02
CA VAL A 90 -4.98 5.10 -2.85
C VAL A 90 -3.66 5.81 -3.12
N LYS A 91 -3.57 6.60 -4.19
CA LYS A 91 -2.38 7.43 -4.49
C LYS A 91 -1.99 8.34 -3.32
N GLN A 92 -2.96 9.04 -2.73
CA GLN A 92 -2.68 9.91 -1.58
C GLN A 92 -2.24 9.14 -0.34
N ILE A 93 -2.78 7.95 -0.11
CA ILE A 93 -2.36 7.07 0.99
C ILE A 93 -0.90 6.62 0.79
N LEU A 94 -0.54 6.20 -0.43
CA LEU A 94 0.84 5.84 -0.77
C LEU A 94 1.80 7.03 -0.61
N ASN A 95 1.37 8.25 -0.96
CA ASN A 95 2.16 9.46 -0.72
C ASN A 95 2.42 9.69 0.77
N GLN A 96 1.42 9.49 1.64
CA GLN A 96 1.61 9.60 3.09
C GLN A 96 2.57 8.53 3.62
N LEU A 97 2.43 7.28 3.17
CA LEU A 97 3.36 6.20 3.48
C LEU A 97 4.79 6.56 3.07
N THR A 98 4.98 7.12 1.87
CA THR A 98 6.31 7.54 1.38
C THR A 98 6.90 8.68 2.19
N GLN A 99 6.09 9.69 2.54
CA GLN A 99 6.54 10.82 3.34
C GLN A 99 6.88 10.42 4.78
N SER A 100 6.20 9.42 5.34
CA SER A 100 6.46 8.92 6.69
C SER A 100 7.91 8.49 6.91
N TRP A 101 8.60 8.01 5.87
CA TRP A 101 10.03 7.69 5.91
C TRP A 101 10.91 8.88 6.31
N ASN A 102 10.47 10.13 6.08
CA ASN A 102 11.22 11.31 6.51
C ASN A 102 11.31 11.40 8.03
N ILE A 103 10.30 10.92 8.77
CA ILE A 103 10.32 10.86 10.23
C ILE A 103 11.31 9.79 10.68
N LEU A 104 11.21 8.56 10.15
CA LEU A 104 12.14 7.49 10.50
C LEU A 104 13.59 7.77 10.07
N SER A 105 13.80 8.62 9.06
CA SER A 105 15.13 9.06 8.63
C SER A 105 15.90 9.85 9.69
N THR A 106 15.23 10.33 10.73
CA THR A 106 15.86 11.02 11.86
C THR A 106 16.54 10.04 12.83
N LEU A 107 16.18 8.75 12.75
CA LEU A 107 16.81 7.68 13.54
C LEU A 107 18.22 7.40 13.01
N THR A 108 19.23 7.53 13.86
CA THR A 108 20.62 7.27 13.47
C THR A 108 20.99 5.78 13.64
N PRO A 109 22.06 5.31 12.96
CA PRO A 109 22.58 3.97 13.21
C PRO A 109 22.98 3.72 14.66
N VAL A 110 23.48 4.73 15.36
CA VAL A 110 23.91 4.61 16.76
C VAL A 110 22.71 4.35 17.66
N ASP A 111 21.62 5.08 17.45
CA ASP A 111 20.41 4.93 18.27
C ASP A 111 19.70 3.62 17.99
N TYR A 112 19.58 3.24 16.70
CA TYR A 112 18.96 1.97 16.34
C TYR A 112 19.67 0.75 16.94
N LEU A 113 21.01 0.77 16.99
CA LEU A 113 21.77 -0.35 17.56
C LEU A 113 21.54 -0.57 19.05
N LYS A 114 21.04 0.42 19.80
CA LYS A 114 20.78 0.29 21.24
C LYS A 114 19.61 -0.63 21.55
N PHE A 115 18.59 -0.67 20.68
CA PHE A 115 17.38 -1.48 20.90
C PHE A 115 17.14 -2.56 19.82
N ARG A 116 17.96 -2.60 18.76
CA ARG A 116 17.82 -3.57 17.65
C ARG A 116 17.67 -5.02 18.13
N ASP A 117 18.44 -5.42 19.14
CA ASP A 117 18.46 -6.81 19.61
C ASP A 117 17.15 -7.19 20.32
N ALA A 118 16.43 -6.22 20.89
CA ALA A 118 15.12 -6.45 21.51
C ALA A 118 14.02 -6.79 20.49
N LEU A 119 14.21 -6.44 19.21
CA LEU A 119 13.24 -6.70 18.14
C LEU A 119 13.13 -8.18 17.75
N GLY A 120 14.11 -9.01 18.16
CA GLY A 120 14.15 -10.44 17.85
C GLY A 120 14.08 -10.73 16.34
N HIS A 121 13.11 -11.54 15.94
CA HIS A 121 12.89 -11.95 14.54
C HIS A 121 11.81 -11.12 13.82
N SER A 122 11.34 -10.04 14.42
CA SER A 122 10.28 -9.19 13.85
C SER A 122 10.77 -8.53 12.57
N SER A 123 9.97 -8.61 11.51
CA SER A 123 10.31 -8.12 10.17
C SER A 123 9.08 -7.66 9.40
N GLY A 124 9.23 -6.60 8.60
CA GLY A 124 8.17 -6.14 7.69
C GLY A 124 7.70 -7.18 6.67
N PHE A 125 8.47 -8.27 6.48
CA PHE A 125 8.03 -9.43 5.69
C PHE A 125 6.77 -10.11 6.26
N GLN A 126 6.52 -9.95 7.57
CA GLN A 126 5.35 -10.46 8.28
C GLN A 126 4.14 -9.52 8.19
N SER A 127 4.26 -8.37 7.51
CA SER A 127 3.16 -7.42 7.33
C SER A 127 2.09 -8.02 6.39
N TYR A 128 0.95 -8.36 6.98
CA TYR A 128 -0.19 -8.85 6.20
C TYR A 128 -0.87 -7.72 5.41
N GLY A 129 -0.89 -6.48 5.95
CA GLY A 129 -1.44 -5.31 5.26
C GLY A 129 -0.68 -5.00 3.98
N TYR A 130 0.65 -5.06 4.05
CA TYR A 130 1.52 -4.95 2.86
C TYR A 130 1.26 -6.07 1.86
N ARG A 131 1.20 -7.32 2.34
CA ARG A 131 0.96 -8.50 1.51
C ARG A 131 -0.37 -8.42 0.76
N LYS A 132 -1.42 -7.97 1.45
CA LYS A 132 -2.75 -7.72 0.89
C LYS A 132 -2.70 -6.74 -0.28
N VAL A 133 -2.02 -5.60 -0.10
CA VAL A 133 -1.88 -4.60 -1.16
C VAL A 133 -1.10 -5.15 -2.36
N GLU A 134 0.01 -5.87 -2.14
CA GLU A 134 0.75 -6.49 -3.25
C GLU A 134 -0.08 -7.49 -4.05
N PHE A 135 -0.87 -8.33 -3.38
CA PHE A 135 -1.73 -9.31 -4.05
C PHE A 135 -2.86 -8.65 -4.83
N LEU A 136 -3.48 -7.61 -4.26
CA LEU A 136 -4.51 -6.82 -4.95
C LEU A 136 -3.98 -6.12 -6.21
N LEU A 137 -2.70 -5.73 -6.21
CA LEU A 137 -2.05 -5.12 -7.38
C LEU A 137 -1.50 -6.13 -8.40
N GLY A 138 -1.44 -7.43 -8.05
CA GLY A 138 -1.05 -8.50 -8.97
C GLY A 138 0.31 -9.17 -8.69
N ASN A 139 1.10 -8.67 -7.74
CA ASN A 139 2.35 -9.32 -7.31
C ASN A 139 2.07 -10.49 -6.36
N LYS A 140 1.60 -11.59 -6.93
CA LYS A 140 1.10 -12.76 -6.21
C LYS A 140 2.15 -13.85 -6.03
N ASN A 141 2.20 -14.40 -4.81
CA ASN A 141 3.12 -15.47 -4.48
C ASN A 141 2.59 -16.29 -3.30
N ALA A 142 2.11 -17.51 -3.59
CA ALA A 142 1.54 -18.42 -2.61
C ALA A 142 2.52 -18.79 -1.48
N SER A 143 3.83 -18.82 -1.74
CA SER A 143 4.84 -19.16 -0.72
C SER A 143 4.87 -18.18 0.44
N LEU A 144 4.35 -16.96 0.23
CA LEU A 144 4.32 -15.90 1.23
C LEU A 144 3.16 -16.05 2.22
N LEU A 145 2.17 -16.91 1.93
CA LEU A 145 1.11 -17.25 2.87
C LEU A 145 1.64 -18.00 4.11
N LYS A 146 2.73 -18.77 3.94
CA LYS A 146 3.34 -19.56 5.02
C LYS A 146 3.65 -18.74 6.28
N VAL A 147 4.05 -17.48 6.10
CA VAL A 147 4.39 -16.56 7.20
C VAL A 147 3.18 -16.24 8.08
N HIS A 148 1.98 -16.39 7.54
CA HIS A 148 0.74 -16.02 8.19
C HIS A 148 -0.06 -17.24 8.70
N GLU A 149 0.44 -18.47 8.55
CA GLU A 149 -0.24 -19.71 9.01
C GLU A 149 -0.59 -19.70 10.51
N SER A 150 0.16 -18.94 11.32
CA SER A 150 -0.09 -18.79 12.76
C SER A 150 -1.33 -17.95 13.09
N ASP A 151 -1.85 -17.16 12.15
CA ASP A 151 -3.09 -16.40 12.26
C ASP A 151 -4.08 -16.90 11.19
N PRO A 152 -5.02 -17.81 11.55
CA PRO A 152 -5.96 -18.39 10.59
C PRO A 152 -6.86 -17.37 9.90
N VAL A 153 -7.20 -16.26 10.58
CA VAL A 153 -8.08 -15.23 10.02
C VAL A 153 -7.35 -14.48 8.92
N VAL A 154 -6.14 -14.01 9.21
CA VAL A 154 -5.29 -13.32 8.23
C VAL A 154 -4.90 -14.23 7.08
N HIS A 155 -4.52 -15.47 7.38
CA HIS A 155 -4.18 -16.46 6.36
C HIS A 155 -5.33 -16.70 5.38
N GLN A 156 -6.55 -16.88 5.91
CA GLN A 156 -7.73 -17.12 5.09
C GLN A 156 -8.09 -15.90 4.22
N GLU A 157 -8.00 -14.68 4.77
CA GLU A 157 -8.21 -13.44 4.00
C GLU A 157 -7.19 -13.33 2.85
N LEU A 158 -5.90 -13.49 3.14
CA LEU A 158 -4.86 -13.40 2.10
C LEU A 158 -4.99 -14.48 1.04
N LYS A 159 -5.40 -15.69 1.43
CA LYS A 159 -5.66 -16.79 0.49
C LYS A 159 -6.80 -16.46 -0.47
N GLN A 160 -7.91 -15.90 0.04
CA GLN A 160 -9.02 -15.46 -0.82
C GLN A 160 -8.58 -14.39 -1.81
N ILE A 161 -7.78 -13.42 -1.36
CA ILE A 161 -7.26 -12.35 -2.24
C ILE A 161 -6.27 -12.91 -3.27
N LEU A 162 -5.43 -13.88 -2.88
CA LEU A 162 -4.51 -14.56 -3.79
C LEU A 162 -5.26 -15.25 -4.94
N GLU A 163 -6.33 -15.99 -4.60
CA GLU A 163 -7.12 -16.79 -5.56
C GLU A 163 -8.11 -15.95 -6.39
N ALA A 164 -8.45 -14.72 -5.96
CA ALA A 164 -9.33 -13.81 -6.69
C ALA A 164 -8.58 -12.96 -7.73
N PRO A 165 -9.21 -12.45 -8.80
CA PRO A 165 -8.57 -11.53 -9.75
C PRO A 165 -7.96 -10.28 -9.07
N SER A 166 -6.78 -9.87 -9.50
CA SER A 166 -6.17 -8.59 -9.09
C SER A 166 -6.82 -7.39 -9.79
N LEU A 167 -6.44 -6.18 -9.39
CA LEU A 167 -6.83 -4.93 -10.06
C LEU A 167 -6.49 -4.95 -11.56
N TYR A 168 -5.33 -5.51 -11.93
CA TYR A 168 -4.94 -5.57 -13.32
C TYR A 168 -5.72 -6.65 -14.09
N ASP A 169 -5.97 -7.80 -13.46
CA ASP A 169 -6.77 -8.86 -14.09
C ASP A 169 -8.19 -8.37 -14.43
N VAL A 170 -8.84 -7.63 -13.52
CA VAL A 170 -10.16 -7.07 -13.79
C VAL A 170 -10.13 -5.94 -14.80
N THR A 171 -9.00 -5.21 -14.88
CA THR A 171 -8.77 -4.21 -15.93
C THR A 171 -8.62 -4.88 -17.31
N ILE A 172 -7.87 -5.97 -17.41
CA ILE A 172 -7.70 -6.73 -18.66
C ILE A 172 -9.04 -7.27 -19.14
N LYS A 173 -9.85 -7.81 -18.21
CA LYS A 173 -11.22 -8.21 -18.53
C LYS A 173 -12.07 -7.03 -19.02
N LEU A 174 -11.95 -5.86 -18.38
CA LEU A 174 -12.66 -4.65 -18.80
C LEU A 174 -12.25 -4.22 -20.22
N LEU A 175 -10.97 -4.32 -20.61
CA LEU A 175 -10.51 -4.06 -21.98
C LEU A 175 -11.24 -4.96 -22.98
N HIS A 176 -11.30 -6.27 -22.70
CA HIS A 176 -12.02 -7.23 -23.52
C HIS A 176 -13.52 -6.89 -23.61
N ASP A 177 -14.15 -6.57 -22.49
CA ASP A 177 -15.59 -6.24 -22.44
C ASP A 177 -15.90 -4.92 -23.19
N ASN A 178 -14.89 -4.06 -23.40
CA ASN A 178 -14.95 -2.88 -24.27
C ASN A 178 -14.54 -3.15 -25.73
N GLY A 179 -14.49 -4.42 -26.15
CA GLY A 179 -14.30 -4.82 -27.54
C GLY A 179 -12.84 -4.81 -28.01
N LEU A 180 -11.86 -4.77 -27.10
CA LEU A 180 -10.45 -4.95 -27.44
C LEU A 180 -10.12 -6.44 -27.49
N ALA A 181 -9.26 -6.82 -28.44
CA ALA A 181 -8.85 -8.21 -28.59
C ALA A 181 -7.87 -8.60 -27.48
N ILE A 182 -8.25 -9.59 -26.67
CA ILE A 182 -7.46 -10.13 -25.57
C ILE A 182 -7.48 -11.66 -25.69
N ASP A 183 -6.33 -12.29 -25.49
CA ASP A 183 -6.19 -13.74 -25.49
C ASP A 183 -7.07 -14.37 -24.39
N ALA A 184 -7.79 -15.45 -24.72
CA ALA A 184 -8.72 -16.10 -23.80
C ALA A 184 -8.05 -16.58 -22.50
N ASP A 185 -6.78 -16.98 -22.58
CA ASP A 185 -5.99 -17.41 -21.44
C ASP A 185 -5.80 -16.29 -20.40
N MET A 186 -5.79 -15.02 -20.80
CA MET A 186 -5.68 -13.89 -19.87
C MET A 186 -6.98 -13.62 -19.10
N LEU A 187 -8.13 -14.06 -19.63
CA LEU A 187 -9.45 -13.83 -19.03
C LEU A 187 -9.79 -14.86 -17.93
N THR A 188 -9.17 -16.04 -17.97
CA THR A 188 -9.51 -17.18 -17.10
C THR A 188 -8.29 -17.91 -16.52
N ARG A 189 -7.13 -17.24 -16.47
CA ARG A 189 -5.89 -17.79 -15.90
C ARG A 189 -6.05 -18.22 -14.43
N ASP A 190 -5.09 -19.02 -13.95
CA ASP A 190 -4.91 -19.21 -12.51
C ASP A 190 -4.48 -17.89 -11.86
N PHE A 191 -5.43 -17.23 -11.20
CA PHE A 191 -5.18 -15.95 -10.55
C PHE A 191 -4.22 -16.06 -9.37
N SER A 192 -3.96 -17.24 -8.80
CA SER A 192 -3.00 -17.40 -7.70
C SER A 192 -1.54 -17.20 -8.13
N GLN A 193 -1.27 -17.25 -9.44
CA GLN A 193 0.05 -16.93 -10.00
C GLN A 193 0.23 -15.43 -10.20
N ALA A 194 1.48 -14.97 -10.11
CA ALA A 194 1.86 -13.62 -10.52
C ALA A 194 1.49 -13.41 -11.99
N TYR A 195 0.93 -12.22 -12.29
CA TYR A 195 0.65 -11.84 -13.67
C TYR A 195 1.95 -11.80 -14.49
N GLN A 196 1.89 -12.21 -15.76
CA GLN A 196 3.00 -12.15 -16.71
C GLN A 196 2.53 -11.40 -17.95
N SER A 197 3.42 -10.65 -18.59
CA SER A 197 3.06 -9.83 -19.74
C SER A 197 2.53 -10.67 -20.91
N ASN A 198 1.63 -10.08 -21.69
CA ASN A 198 1.03 -10.72 -22.84
C ASN A 198 0.86 -9.74 -24.02
N ASP A 199 1.22 -10.18 -25.23
CA ASP A 199 1.22 -9.35 -26.44
C ASP A 199 -0.19 -8.84 -26.79
N SER A 200 -1.26 -9.60 -26.55
CA SER A 200 -2.63 -9.15 -26.83
C SER A 200 -3.02 -7.98 -25.91
N VAL A 201 -2.60 -8.01 -24.65
CA VAL A 201 -2.83 -6.93 -23.66
C VAL A 201 -2.03 -5.69 -24.06
N LEU A 202 -0.77 -5.85 -24.46
CA LEU A 202 0.06 -4.76 -24.98
C LEU A 202 -0.58 -4.09 -26.21
N ASN A 203 -1.03 -4.89 -27.18
CA ASN A 203 -1.67 -4.40 -28.39
C ASN A 203 -3.01 -3.69 -28.09
N ALA A 204 -3.79 -4.18 -27.13
CA ALA A 204 -5.01 -3.53 -26.66
C ALA A 204 -4.71 -2.14 -26.08
N TRP A 205 -3.68 -2.02 -25.23
CA TRP A 205 -3.25 -0.73 -24.71
C TRP A 205 -2.71 0.20 -25.80
N LEU A 206 -1.90 -0.29 -26.74
CA LEU A 206 -1.45 0.52 -27.88
C LEU A 206 -2.63 1.09 -28.68
N LYS A 207 -3.70 0.31 -28.89
CA LYS A 207 -4.91 0.79 -29.54
C LYS A 207 -5.62 1.87 -28.72
N VAL A 208 -5.72 1.71 -27.40
CA VAL A 208 -6.28 2.74 -26.50
C VAL A 208 -5.49 4.04 -26.60
N TYR A 209 -4.16 4.00 -26.47
CA TYR A 209 -3.33 5.21 -26.49
C TYR A 209 -3.31 5.90 -27.86
N ARG A 210 -3.34 5.14 -28.97
CA ARG A 210 -3.39 5.72 -30.33
C ARG A 210 -4.73 6.38 -30.64
N ASN A 211 -5.79 6.02 -29.92
CA ASN A 211 -7.14 6.55 -30.10
C ASN A 211 -7.71 7.04 -28.76
N ALA A 212 -6.89 7.80 -28.01
CA ALA A 212 -7.20 8.18 -26.63
C ALA A 212 -8.52 8.96 -26.49
N ASP A 213 -8.87 9.81 -27.45
CA ASP A 213 -10.14 10.54 -27.43
C ASP A 213 -11.37 9.60 -27.55
N GLU A 214 -11.24 8.52 -28.33
CA GLU A 214 -12.30 7.51 -28.48
C GLU A 214 -12.38 6.58 -27.26
N HIS A 215 -11.23 6.28 -26.65
CA HIS A 215 -11.10 5.38 -25.50
C HIS A 215 -10.78 6.10 -24.19
N PHE A 216 -11.28 7.32 -24.00
CA PHE A 216 -10.80 8.22 -22.94
C PHE A 216 -10.86 7.61 -21.54
N GLN A 217 -11.92 6.89 -21.19
CA GLN A 217 -12.04 6.25 -19.87
C GLN A 217 -10.98 5.15 -19.65
N LEU A 218 -10.66 4.36 -20.69
CA LEU A 218 -9.61 3.34 -20.61
C LEU A 218 -8.22 3.98 -20.56
N TYR A 219 -8.02 5.06 -21.33
CA TYR A 219 -6.80 5.85 -21.28
C TYR A 219 -6.57 6.48 -19.91
N GLU A 220 -7.60 7.11 -19.31
CA GLU A 220 -7.52 7.66 -17.97
C GLU A 220 -7.25 6.56 -16.92
N LEU A 221 -7.91 5.40 -17.05
CA LEU A 221 -7.65 4.25 -16.18
C LEU A 221 -6.18 3.81 -16.26
N ALA A 222 -5.60 3.72 -17.46
CA ALA A 222 -4.20 3.36 -17.65
C ALA A 222 -3.26 4.33 -16.89
N GLU A 223 -3.46 5.64 -17.03
CA GLU A 223 -2.66 6.64 -16.32
C GLU A 223 -2.84 6.56 -14.80
N LYS A 224 -4.05 6.25 -14.32
CA LYS A 224 -4.31 6.03 -12.88
C LYS A 224 -3.61 4.79 -12.33
N LEU A 225 -3.50 3.72 -13.11
CA LEU A 225 -2.75 2.52 -12.72
C LEU A 225 -1.25 2.81 -12.63
N ILE A 226 -0.70 3.53 -13.61
CA ILE A 226 0.71 3.96 -13.59
C ILE A 226 0.99 4.85 -12.38
N ASP A 227 0.10 5.78 -12.06
CA ASP A 227 0.18 6.63 -10.88
C ASP A 227 0.28 5.81 -9.57
N ILE A 228 -0.47 4.71 -9.46
CA ILE A 228 -0.39 3.80 -8.31
C ILE A 228 0.99 3.13 -8.28
N GLU A 229 1.44 2.56 -9.40
CA GLU A 229 2.71 1.86 -9.47
C GLU A 229 3.88 2.78 -9.17
N ASP A 230 3.94 3.97 -9.77
CA ASP A 230 4.94 5.00 -9.49
C ASP A 230 4.98 5.34 -7.99
N SER A 231 3.82 5.62 -7.39
CA SER A 231 3.73 5.93 -5.95
C SER A 231 4.22 4.77 -5.07
N PHE A 232 3.94 3.52 -5.47
CA PHE A 232 4.39 2.33 -4.77
C PHE A 232 5.91 2.11 -4.92
N GLN A 233 6.46 2.36 -6.10
CA GLN A 233 7.91 2.27 -6.33
C GLN A 233 8.67 3.35 -5.57
N GLN A 234 8.14 4.56 -5.50
CA GLN A 234 8.70 5.63 -4.66
C GLN A 234 8.73 5.20 -3.19
N TRP A 235 7.67 4.56 -2.69
CA TRP A 235 7.64 4.00 -1.35
C TRP A 235 8.72 2.92 -1.15
N ARG A 236 8.82 1.94 -2.06
CA ARG A 236 9.83 0.86 -2.01
C ARG A 236 11.26 1.43 -2.03
N PHE A 237 11.51 2.41 -2.89
CA PHE A 237 12.82 3.05 -3.01
C PHE A 237 13.19 3.80 -1.72
N LYS A 238 12.26 4.60 -1.20
CA LYS A 238 12.48 5.37 0.03
C LYS A 238 12.65 4.47 1.25
N HIS A 239 11.91 3.35 1.32
CA HIS A 239 12.10 2.31 2.31
C HIS A 239 13.52 1.74 2.23
N MET A 240 13.93 1.25 1.05
CA MET A 240 15.27 0.69 0.83
C MET A 240 16.37 1.67 1.24
N TYR A 241 16.26 2.94 0.84
CA TYR A 241 17.26 3.96 1.16
C TYR A 241 17.30 4.31 2.65
N THR A 242 16.15 4.27 3.34
CA THR A 242 16.09 4.47 4.80
C THR A 242 16.74 3.32 5.55
N VAL A 243 16.44 2.07 5.16
CA VAL A 243 17.10 0.88 5.70
C VAL A 243 18.62 0.95 5.48
N GLN A 244 19.06 1.30 4.27
CA GLN A 244 20.49 1.42 3.96
C GLN A 244 21.19 2.46 4.84
N ARG A 245 20.54 3.59 5.15
CA ARG A 245 21.10 4.62 6.03
C ARG A 245 21.22 4.17 7.49
N ILE A 246 20.27 3.38 7.99
CA ILE A 246 20.23 2.95 9.39
C ILE A 246 21.11 1.72 9.64
N ILE A 247 21.05 0.70 8.76
CA ILE A 247 21.73 -0.58 8.99
C ILE A 247 22.82 -0.93 7.95
N GLY A 248 23.01 -0.09 6.92
CA GLY A 248 23.93 -0.39 5.83
C GLY A 248 23.53 -1.65 5.06
N ASN A 249 24.50 -2.51 4.77
CA ASN A 249 24.29 -3.81 4.09
C ASN A 249 24.16 -4.98 5.07
N LYS A 250 23.85 -4.72 6.35
CA LYS A 250 23.63 -5.79 7.32
C LYS A 250 22.40 -6.64 6.93
N MET A 251 22.45 -7.92 7.27
CA MET A 251 21.31 -8.83 7.16
C MET A 251 20.10 -8.28 7.94
N GLY A 252 18.90 -8.48 7.40
CA GLY A 252 17.66 -8.08 8.05
C GLY A 252 17.32 -8.99 9.24
N THR A 253 16.53 -8.48 10.19
CA THR A 253 16.05 -9.25 11.36
C THR A 253 15.22 -10.48 10.97
N GLY A 254 14.53 -10.42 9.83
CA GLY A 254 13.81 -11.56 9.24
C GLY A 254 14.66 -12.53 8.41
N GLY A 255 16.00 -12.41 8.42
CA GLY A 255 16.92 -13.33 7.72
C GLY A 255 17.16 -13.07 6.23
N SER A 256 16.61 -11.99 5.67
CA SER A 256 16.88 -11.59 4.27
C SER A 256 18.25 -10.92 4.12
N SER A 257 18.77 -10.82 2.90
CA SER A 257 20.01 -10.12 2.57
C SER A 257 19.96 -8.58 2.76
N GLY A 258 18.92 -8.07 3.45
CA GLY A 258 18.76 -6.64 3.75
C GLY A 258 18.48 -5.82 2.49
N VAL A 259 19.31 -4.80 2.24
CA VAL A 259 19.17 -3.90 1.09
C VAL A 259 19.16 -4.66 -0.24
N GLY A 260 19.94 -5.75 -0.37
CA GLY A 260 19.97 -6.54 -1.61
C GLY A 260 18.63 -7.21 -1.93
N PHE A 261 17.88 -7.63 -0.90
CA PHE A 261 16.53 -8.16 -1.07
C PHE A 261 15.55 -7.06 -1.49
N LEU A 262 15.64 -5.89 -0.85
CA LEU A 262 14.77 -4.75 -1.17
C LEU A 262 14.99 -4.19 -2.58
N LYS A 263 16.24 -4.20 -3.07
CA LYS A 263 16.54 -3.77 -4.46
C LYS A 263 15.80 -4.60 -5.49
N LYS A 264 15.71 -5.92 -5.31
CA LYS A 264 14.99 -6.80 -6.23
C LYS A 264 13.50 -6.47 -6.34
N ALA A 265 12.92 -5.91 -5.27
CA ALA A 265 11.51 -5.50 -5.31
C ALA A 265 11.29 -4.27 -6.20
N LEU A 266 12.33 -3.48 -6.51
CA LEU A 266 12.23 -2.33 -7.42
C LEU A 266 12.13 -2.76 -8.89
N ASP A 267 12.56 -3.98 -9.23
CA ASP A 267 12.50 -4.53 -10.58
C ASP A 267 11.10 -5.11 -10.91
N ILE A 268 10.21 -5.21 -9.92
CA ILE A 268 8.87 -5.78 -10.09
C ILE A 268 7.92 -4.70 -10.61
N SER A 269 7.31 -4.92 -11.78
CA SER A 269 6.19 -4.12 -12.26
C SER A 269 4.86 -4.81 -11.99
N PHE A 270 3.82 -4.04 -11.63
CA PHE A 270 2.46 -4.54 -11.49
C PHE A 270 1.72 -4.53 -12.83
N PHE A 271 1.99 -3.53 -13.67
CA PHE A 271 1.31 -3.29 -14.94
C PHE A 271 2.31 -3.20 -16.11
N PRO A 272 3.01 -4.31 -16.44
CA PRO A 272 4.20 -4.26 -17.29
C PRO A 272 3.93 -3.69 -18.71
N GLU A 273 2.81 -4.04 -19.33
CA GLU A 273 2.47 -3.57 -20.68
C GLU A 273 2.23 -2.05 -20.73
N LEU A 274 1.78 -1.46 -19.61
CA LEU A 274 1.64 -0.01 -19.53
C LEU A 274 3.01 0.67 -19.64
N PHE A 275 4.08 0.12 -19.08
CA PHE A 275 5.41 0.68 -19.28
C PHE A 275 5.97 0.33 -20.66
N GLU A 276 5.78 -0.91 -21.11
CA GLU A 276 6.28 -1.39 -22.39
C GLU A 276 5.69 -0.63 -23.59
N LEU A 277 4.39 -0.30 -23.59
CA LEU A 277 3.78 0.41 -24.73
C LEU A 277 4.48 1.73 -25.06
N ARG A 278 5.13 2.39 -24.10
CA ARG A 278 5.86 3.65 -24.32
C ARG A 278 7.00 3.49 -25.33
N THR A 279 7.58 2.31 -25.45
CA THR A 279 8.63 2.03 -26.47
C THR A 279 8.06 1.76 -27.85
N HIS A 280 6.75 1.55 -27.97
CA HIS A 280 6.05 1.16 -29.20
C HIS A 280 5.04 2.20 -29.71
N LEU A 281 4.90 3.33 -29.00
CA LEU A 281 4.04 4.46 -29.39
C LEU A 281 4.58 5.22 -30.59
#